data_AF-A0A6G2RYL5-F1
#
_entry.id   AF-A0A6G2RYL5-F1
#
_cell.length_a   1.000
_cell.length_b   1.000
_cell.length_c   1.000
_cell.angle_alpha   90.00
_cell.angle_beta   90.00
_cell.angle_gamma   90.00
#
_symmetry.space_group_name_H-M   'P 1'
#
loop_
_entity.id
_entity.type
_entity.pdbx_description
1 polymer ?
#
loop_
_entity_poly.entity_id
_entity_poly.type
_entity_poly.pdbx_seq_one_letter_code
_entity_poly.pdbx_strand_id
1 'polypeptide(L)'
;MDAVQSTLVTRLNAEWEQLCADRGNADRVRSWMLAAGVLETERAPVNLGALCVLLRERAEREGSDFSDAWMGVLLHRVSAGGERDAELAARVLVQAMLPCAQRMMRRCLRDGESSEDVAQLVIASLWEVVRSYPVARRPRRVAANLRMELWHRVSRELKQELAPSAALDEEWAARLPGGEEPSRAVEPALLARAAEEAGLVRAVDAVEELEGARGEMVALLVWALEREVLTAEAASGICDHYREGAPRDAEAAQALGVSSVALRRRRSRAVAQLRQAVPQWVEAA
;
A
#
# COMPACT_ATOMS: atom_id res chain seq x y z
N MET A 1 23.32 9.80 2.33
CA MET A 1 22.72 10.65 1.28
C MET A 1 21.29 10.18 1.21
N ASP A 2 20.49 10.71 2.13
CA ASP A 2 19.18 10.16 2.45
C ASP A 2 18.25 10.37 1.26
N ALA A 3 17.84 9.25 0.67
CA ALA A 3 16.70 9.26 -0.23
C ALA A 3 15.51 9.73 0.61
N VAL A 4 15.17 11.01 0.49
CA VAL A 4 13.95 11.58 1.06
C VAL A 4 12.81 10.71 0.55
N GLN A 5 12.27 9.84 1.41
CA GLN A 5 11.12 9.03 1.08
C GLN A 5 10.03 10.00 0.63
N SER A 6 9.57 9.81 -0.62
CA SER A 6 8.54 10.65 -1.21
C SER A 6 7.26 10.38 -0.45
N THR A 7 6.81 11.34 0.37
CA THR A 7 5.55 11.21 1.11
C THR A 7 4.43 10.81 0.14
N LEU A 8 3.48 10.00 0.60
CA LEU A 8 2.35 9.52 -0.20
C LEU A 8 1.59 10.68 -0.90
N VAL A 9 1.53 11.85 -0.26
CA VAL A 9 0.96 13.08 -0.84
C VAL A 9 1.78 13.60 -2.03
N THR A 10 3.11 13.55 -1.95
CA THR A 10 4.01 13.94 -3.05
C THR A 10 3.81 13.02 -4.25
N ARG A 11 3.72 11.71 -4.03
CA ARG A 11 3.46 10.74 -5.10
C ARG A 11 2.12 11.00 -5.79
N LEU A 12 1.06 11.25 -5.02
CA LEU A 12 -0.24 11.62 -5.59
C LEU A 12 -0.17 12.91 -6.40
N ASN A 13 0.59 13.92 -5.97
CA ASN A 13 0.72 15.14 -6.77
C ASN A 13 1.49 14.90 -8.08
N ALA A 14 2.53 14.06 -8.07
CA ALA A 14 3.27 13.71 -9.29
C ALA A 14 2.40 12.91 -10.27
N GLU A 15 1.65 11.91 -9.80
CA GLU A 15 0.69 11.17 -10.63
C GLU A 15 -0.42 12.09 -11.18
N TRP A 16 -0.83 13.09 -10.39
CA TRP A 16 -1.81 14.08 -10.83
C TRP A 16 -1.27 14.95 -11.98
N GLU A 17 -0.01 15.37 -11.92
CA GLU A 17 0.63 16.11 -13.00
C GLU A 17 0.67 15.30 -14.30
N GLN A 18 0.97 14.01 -14.21
CA GLN A 18 0.94 13.10 -15.37
C GLN A 18 -0.46 13.01 -15.99
N LEU A 19 -1.50 12.87 -15.16
CA LEU A 19 -2.89 12.85 -15.65
C LEU A 19 -3.32 14.18 -16.29
N CYS A 20 -2.81 15.29 -15.77
CA CYS A 20 -3.07 16.62 -16.33
C CYS A 20 -2.37 16.87 -17.67
N ALA A 21 -1.27 16.17 -17.95
CA ALA A 21 -0.56 16.28 -19.21
C ALA A 21 -1.32 15.61 -20.38
N ASP A 22 -2.16 14.62 -20.10
CA ASP A 22 -3.01 13.97 -21.09
C ASP A 22 -4.26 14.82 -21.42
N ARG A 23 -4.27 15.41 -22.61
CA ARG A 23 -5.41 16.21 -23.11
C ARG A 23 -6.70 15.41 -23.22
N GLY A 24 -6.64 14.10 -23.49
CA GLY A 24 -7.81 13.24 -23.55
C GLY A 24 -8.55 13.16 -22.23
N ASN A 25 -7.82 13.19 -21.11
CA ASN A 25 -8.43 13.23 -19.77
C ASN A 25 -9.15 14.57 -19.52
N ALA A 26 -8.52 15.68 -19.91
CA ALA A 26 -9.13 17.00 -19.78
C ALA A 26 -10.41 17.12 -20.63
N ASP A 27 -10.38 16.66 -21.89
CA ASP A 27 -11.54 16.67 -22.79
C ASP A 27 -12.70 15.85 -22.23
N ARG A 28 -12.43 14.66 -21.66
CA ARG A 28 -13.45 13.80 -21.03
C ARG A 28 -14.11 14.49 -19.85
N VAL A 29 -13.33 14.97 -18.87
CA VAL A 29 -13.89 15.63 -17.68
C VAL A 29 -14.64 16.90 -18.07
N ARG A 30 -14.10 17.68 -19.01
CA ARG A 30 -14.76 18.87 -19.56
C ARG A 30 -16.12 18.50 -20.16
N SER A 31 -16.17 17.45 -20.98
CA SER A 31 -17.42 17.00 -21.62
C SER A 31 -18.49 16.64 -20.60
N TRP A 32 -18.13 16.03 -19.47
CA TRP A 32 -19.09 15.70 -18.42
C TRP A 32 -19.64 16.94 -17.73
N MET A 33 -18.78 17.92 -17.43
CA MET A 33 -19.19 19.18 -16.79
C MET A 33 -20.09 20.01 -17.70
N LEU A 34 -19.80 20.06 -19.00
CA LEU A 34 -20.61 20.74 -20.00
C LEU A 34 -21.97 20.05 -20.19
N ALA A 35 -21.98 18.72 -20.34
CA ALA A 35 -23.20 17.94 -20.53
C ALA A 35 -24.16 18.04 -19.33
N ALA A 36 -23.62 18.23 -18.12
CA ALA A 36 -24.39 18.42 -16.90
C ALA A 36 -24.78 19.89 -16.62
N GLY A 37 -24.36 20.84 -17.48
CA GLY A 37 -24.63 22.26 -17.28
C GLY A 37 -23.88 22.91 -16.11
N VAL A 38 -22.86 22.25 -15.56
CA VAL A 38 -22.03 22.77 -14.46
C VAL A 38 -21.14 23.91 -14.96
N LEU A 39 -20.60 23.75 -16.17
CA LEU A 39 -19.76 24.73 -16.85
C LEU A 39 -20.35 25.10 -18.20
N GLU A 40 -20.03 26.31 -18.64
CA GLU A 40 -20.25 26.79 -20.01
C GLU A 40 -18.99 26.58 -20.84
N THR A 41 -19.12 26.36 -22.15
CA THR A 41 -17.99 26.04 -23.06
C THR A 41 -16.89 27.11 -23.01
N GLU A 42 -17.26 28.39 -22.96
CA GLU A 42 -16.34 29.53 -22.95
C GLU A 42 -15.51 29.62 -21.67
N ARG A 43 -16.02 29.07 -20.57
CA ARG A 43 -15.42 29.16 -19.23
C ARG A 43 -14.67 27.89 -18.83
N ALA A 44 -14.74 26.83 -19.63
CA ALA A 44 -14.21 25.52 -19.28
C ALA A 44 -12.75 25.37 -19.77
N PRO A 45 -11.74 25.30 -18.88
CA PRO A 45 -10.35 25.18 -19.26
C PRO A 45 -10.07 23.90 -20.04
N VAL A 46 -9.09 23.98 -20.96
CA VAL A 46 -8.63 22.83 -21.75
C VAL A 46 -7.63 21.94 -21.00
N ASN A 47 -7.09 22.42 -19.88
CA ASN A 47 -6.17 21.67 -19.03
C ASN A 47 -6.91 21.15 -17.79
N LEU A 48 -6.72 19.88 -17.45
CA LEU A 48 -7.42 19.22 -16.33
C LEU A 48 -7.07 19.85 -14.96
N GLY A 49 -5.81 20.23 -14.76
CA GLY A 49 -5.35 20.89 -13.54
C GLY A 49 -6.04 22.25 -13.36
N ALA A 50 -6.04 23.07 -14.42
CA ALA A 50 -6.74 24.35 -14.43
C ALA A 50 -8.26 24.20 -14.24
N LEU A 51 -8.86 23.17 -14.83
CA LEU A 51 -10.27 22.81 -14.63
C LEU A 51 -10.56 22.50 -13.16
N CYS A 52 -9.72 21.70 -12.51
CA CYS A 52 -9.89 21.39 -11.08
C CYS A 52 -9.72 22.61 -10.18
N VAL A 53 -8.77 23.49 -10.49
CA VAL A 53 -8.60 24.77 -9.78
C VAL A 53 -9.87 25.61 -9.92
N LEU A 54 -10.37 25.80 -11.14
CA LEU A 54 -11.60 26.55 -11.40
C LEU A 54 -12.80 26.00 -10.62
N LEU A 55 -13.00 24.68 -10.61
CA LEU A 55 -14.10 24.05 -9.88
C LEU A 55 -14.04 24.34 -8.37
N ARG A 56 -12.83 24.33 -7.77
CA ARG A 56 -12.65 24.66 -6.36
C ARG A 56 -12.89 26.13 -6.07
N GLU A 57 -12.34 27.04 -6.88
CA GLU A 57 -12.54 28.48 -6.72
C GLU A 57 -14.01 28.88 -6.88
N ARG A 58 -14.72 28.26 -7.84
CA ARG A 58 -16.18 28.43 -7.99
C ARG A 58 -16.93 27.89 -6.78
N ALA A 59 -16.57 26.72 -6.28
CA ALA A 59 -17.19 26.15 -5.08
C ALA A 59 -17.05 27.07 -3.85
N GLU A 60 -15.93 27.75 -3.69
CA GLU A 60 -15.74 28.72 -2.60
C GLU A 60 -16.62 29.97 -2.76
N ARG A 61 -16.82 30.45 -3.99
CA ARG A 61 -17.64 31.64 -4.27
C ARG A 61 -19.13 31.39 -4.32
N GLU A 62 -19.54 30.25 -4.89
CA GLU A 62 -20.94 29.91 -5.22
C GLU A 62 -21.54 28.94 -4.20
N GLY A 63 -20.72 28.38 -3.31
CA GLY A 63 -21.16 27.63 -2.14
C GLY A 63 -21.47 26.16 -2.40
N SER A 64 -22.31 25.60 -1.51
CA SER A 64 -22.56 24.15 -1.45
C SER A 64 -23.28 23.61 -2.67
N ASP A 65 -24.17 24.40 -3.28
CA ASP A 65 -25.00 23.92 -4.40
C ASP A 65 -24.15 23.68 -5.64
N PHE A 66 -23.21 24.59 -5.94
CA PHE A 66 -22.22 24.39 -7.00
C PHE A 66 -21.33 23.18 -6.68
N SER A 67 -20.84 23.09 -5.44
CA SER A 67 -20.00 21.97 -4.98
C SER A 67 -20.68 20.61 -5.17
N ASP A 68 -21.94 20.53 -4.76
CA ASP A 68 -22.76 19.32 -4.86
C ASP A 68 -22.99 18.92 -6.32
N ALA A 69 -23.23 19.90 -7.21
CA ALA A 69 -23.48 19.66 -8.62
C ALA A 69 -22.28 18.98 -9.32
N TRP A 70 -21.09 19.58 -9.25
CA TRP A 70 -19.93 19.04 -9.97
C TRP A 70 -19.38 17.76 -9.32
N MET A 71 -19.40 17.66 -7.99
CA MET A 71 -19.01 16.42 -7.30
C MET A 71 -20.00 15.29 -7.60
N GLY A 72 -21.30 15.60 -7.69
CA GLY A 72 -22.34 14.65 -8.07
C GLY A 72 -22.10 14.07 -9.47
N VAL A 73 -21.73 14.91 -10.45
CA VAL A 73 -21.36 14.46 -11.81
C VAL A 73 -20.23 13.44 -11.77
N LEU A 74 -19.16 13.73 -11.02
CA LEU A 74 -18.03 12.80 -10.91
C LEU A 74 -18.43 11.50 -10.24
N LEU A 75 -19.18 11.55 -9.14
CA LEU A 75 -19.64 10.33 -8.45
C LEU A 75 -20.56 9.46 -9.30
N HIS A 76 -21.40 10.08 -10.14
CA HIS A 76 -22.19 9.33 -11.11
C HIS A 76 -21.29 8.61 -12.12
N ARG A 77 -20.17 9.21 -12.55
CA ARG A 77 -19.17 8.55 -13.41
C ARG A 77 -18.45 7.42 -12.70
N VAL A 78 -18.06 7.62 -11.44
CA VAL A 78 -17.48 6.57 -10.59
C VAL A 78 -18.41 5.35 -10.49
N SER A 79 -19.72 5.58 -10.40
CA SER A 79 -20.72 4.51 -10.25
C SER A 79 -21.13 3.83 -11.57
N ALA A 80 -20.84 4.42 -12.74
CA ALA A 80 -21.42 4.00 -14.03
C ALA A 80 -20.69 2.84 -14.74
N GLY A 81 -19.67 2.22 -14.12
CA GLY A 81 -19.10 0.93 -14.57
C GLY A 81 -18.08 0.97 -15.72
N GLY A 82 -17.85 2.11 -16.37
CA GLY A 82 -16.73 2.26 -17.32
C GLY A 82 -15.42 2.43 -16.57
N GLU A 83 -14.59 1.39 -16.47
CA GLU A 83 -13.41 1.34 -15.59
C GLU A 83 -12.49 2.56 -15.73
N ARG A 84 -12.19 2.99 -16.97
CA ARG A 84 -11.35 4.18 -17.23
C ARG A 84 -12.03 5.52 -16.91
N ASP A 85 -13.34 5.64 -17.13
CA ASP A 85 -14.09 6.86 -16.78
C ASP A 85 -14.26 6.97 -15.26
N ALA A 86 -14.56 5.85 -14.62
CA ALA A 86 -14.74 5.74 -13.18
C ALA A 86 -13.45 6.06 -12.44
N GLU A 87 -12.32 5.51 -12.89
CA GLU A 87 -11.00 5.78 -12.29
C GLU A 87 -10.61 7.25 -12.43
N LEU A 88 -10.76 7.82 -13.64
CA LEU A 88 -10.47 9.24 -13.87
C LEU A 88 -11.36 10.14 -13.00
N ALA A 89 -12.65 9.86 -12.91
CA ALA A 89 -13.58 10.64 -12.08
C ALA A 89 -13.26 10.54 -10.59
N ALA A 90 -12.94 9.34 -10.10
CA ALA A 90 -12.52 9.12 -8.72
C ALA A 90 -11.25 9.92 -8.42
N ARG A 91 -10.28 9.86 -9.32
CA ARG A 91 -9.00 10.54 -9.16
C ARG A 91 -9.11 12.07 -9.13
N VAL A 92 -9.97 12.64 -9.98
CA VAL A 92 -10.29 14.08 -9.97
C VAL A 92 -10.95 14.48 -8.65
N LEU A 93 -11.89 13.68 -8.15
CA LEU A 93 -12.59 13.96 -6.90
C LEU A 93 -11.64 13.87 -5.69
N VAL A 94 -10.78 12.85 -5.65
CA VAL A 94 -9.71 12.70 -4.64
C VAL A 94 -8.80 13.93 -4.64
N GLN A 95 -8.34 14.36 -5.82
CA GLN A 95 -7.46 15.54 -5.92
C GLN A 95 -8.17 16.82 -5.44
N ALA A 96 -9.46 16.97 -5.74
CA ALA A 96 -10.22 18.12 -5.30
C ALA A 96 -10.49 18.09 -3.78
N MET A 97 -10.60 16.92 -3.18
CA MET A 97 -10.79 16.73 -1.73
C MET A 97 -9.48 16.70 -0.94
N LEU A 98 -8.31 16.67 -1.59
CA LEU A 98 -7.00 16.58 -0.93
C LEU A 98 -6.76 17.70 0.11
N PRO A 99 -7.14 18.98 -0.10
CA PRO A 99 -7.01 20.01 0.94
C PRO A 99 -7.85 19.73 2.19
N CYS A 100 -8.98 19.04 2.05
CA CYS A 100 -9.78 18.57 3.18
C CYS A 100 -9.05 17.45 3.92
N ALA A 101 -8.56 16.45 3.20
CA ALA A 101 -7.78 15.34 3.77
C ALA A 101 -6.54 15.84 4.52
N GLN A 102 -5.78 16.78 3.96
CA GLN A 102 -4.61 17.38 4.63
C GLN A 102 -4.97 18.12 5.92
N ARG A 103 -6.10 18.83 5.95
CA ARG A 103 -6.61 19.45 7.19
C ARG A 103 -6.99 18.40 8.23
N MET A 104 -7.54 17.27 7.80
CA MET A 104 -7.87 16.16 8.70
C MET A 104 -6.62 15.48 9.23
N MET A 105 -5.63 15.19 8.39
CA MET A 105 -4.33 14.63 8.80
C MET A 105 -3.74 15.49 9.92
N ARG A 106 -3.58 16.81 9.70
CA ARG A 106 -3.04 17.73 10.71
C ARG A 106 -3.84 17.76 12.03
N ARG A 107 -5.14 17.49 11.98
CA ARG A 107 -5.99 17.44 13.18
C ARG A 107 -5.88 16.10 13.92
N CYS A 108 -5.55 15.04 13.19
CA CYS A 108 -5.47 13.69 13.72
C CYS A 108 -4.09 13.35 14.29
N LEU A 109 -3.02 13.94 13.74
CA LEU A 109 -1.66 13.77 14.25
C LEU A 109 -1.58 14.11 15.75
N ARG A 110 -1.16 13.13 16.56
CA ARG A 110 -0.81 13.30 17.96
C ARG A 110 0.70 13.17 18.17
N ASP A 111 1.16 13.59 19.34
CA ASP A 111 2.57 13.43 19.74
C ASP A 111 2.93 11.94 19.78
N GLY A 112 3.97 11.55 19.03
CA GLY A 112 4.48 10.17 18.95
C GLY A 112 3.89 9.32 17.81
N GLU A 113 2.90 9.81 17.06
CA GLU A 113 2.34 9.09 15.90
C GLU A 113 3.16 9.36 14.62
N SER A 114 3.31 8.34 13.78
CA SER A 114 3.87 8.49 12.44
C SER A 114 2.94 9.33 11.56
N SER A 115 3.45 10.45 11.06
CA SER A 115 2.76 11.30 10.08
C SER A 115 2.39 10.53 8.80
N GLU A 116 3.20 9.55 8.43
CA GLU A 116 3.01 8.74 7.23
C GLU A 116 1.86 7.74 7.38
N ASP A 117 1.74 7.08 8.53
CA ASP A 117 0.66 6.12 8.80
C ASP A 117 -0.70 6.83 8.82
N VAL A 118 -0.76 8.00 9.47
CA VAL A 118 -1.96 8.85 9.47
C VAL A 118 -2.29 9.31 8.05
N ALA A 119 -1.29 9.68 7.25
CA ALA A 119 -1.51 10.08 5.87
C ALA A 119 -2.03 8.92 5.00
N GLN A 120 -1.47 7.71 5.15
CA GLN A 120 -1.89 6.51 4.45
C GLN A 120 -3.34 6.16 4.77
N LEU A 121 -3.70 6.12 6.06
CA LEU A 121 -5.06 5.84 6.52
C LEU A 121 -6.06 6.86 5.97
N VAL A 122 -5.75 8.16 6.07
CA VAL A 122 -6.66 9.21 5.59
C VAL A 122 -6.85 9.14 4.07
N ILE A 123 -5.80 8.87 3.31
CA ILE A 123 -5.90 8.75 1.84
C ILE A 123 -6.64 7.47 1.43
N ALA A 124 -6.35 6.33 2.05
CA ALA A 124 -7.08 5.08 1.80
C ALA A 124 -8.58 5.28 2.08
N SER A 125 -8.90 5.87 3.25
CA SER A 125 -10.26 6.27 3.61
C SER A 125 -10.92 7.18 2.57
N LEU A 126 -10.19 8.16 2.01
CA LEU A 126 -10.71 9.07 0.99
C LEU A 126 -11.04 8.32 -0.31
N TRP A 127 -10.16 7.44 -0.78
CA TRP A 127 -10.41 6.61 -1.94
C TRP A 127 -11.63 5.71 -1.75
N GLU A 128 -11.74 5.05 -0.60
CA GLU A 128 -12.87 4.19 -0.29
C GLU A 128 -14.19 4.96 -0.26
N VAL A 129 -14.22 6.14 0.38
CA VAL A 129 -15.42 6.99 0.43
C VAL A 129 -15.83 7.41 -0.98
N VAL A 130 -14.88 7.84 -1.82
CA VAL A 130 -15.18 8.25 -3.21
C VAL A 130 -15.73 7.08 -4.02
N ARG A 131 -15.15 5.88 -3.91
CA ARG A 131 -15.55 4.71 -4.71
C ARG A 131 -16.85 4.07 -4.24
N SER A 132 -17.20 4.20 -2.96
CA SER A 132 -18.38 3.55 -2.37
C SER A 132 -19.57 4.49 -2.15
N TYR A 133 -19.42 5.80 -2.40
CA TYR A 133 -20.47 6.77 -2.12
C TYR A 133 -21.74 6.49 -2.95
N PRO A 134 -22.91 6.30 -2.31
CA PRO A 134 -24.13 5.90 -3.00
C PRO A 134 -24.86 7.11 -3.60
N VAL A 135 -24.27 7.76 -4.61
CA VAL A 135 -24.78 9.03 -5.19
C VAL A 135 -26.24 8.93 -5.66
N ALA A 136 -26.64 7.80 -6.23
CA ALA A 136 -28.03 7.57 -6.67
C ALA A 136 -29.04 7.59 -5.51
N ARG A 137 -28.63 7.16 -4.30
CA ARG A 137 -29.48 7.15 -3.09
C ARG A 137 -29.36 8.45 -2.29
N ARG A 138 -28.23 9.16 -2.42
CA ARG A 138 -27.92 10.40 -1.67
C ARG A 138 -27.43 11.53 -2.61
N PRO A 139 -28.30 12.07 -3.49
CA PRO A 139 -27.89 13.04 -4.50
C PRO A 139 -27.78 14.49 -3.97
N ARG A 140 -28.15 14.76 -2.72
CA ARG A 140 -28.15 16.11 -2.13
C ARG A 140 -27.08 16.22 -1.04
N ARG A 141 -26.54 17.42 -0.82
CA ARG A 141 -25.50 17.69 0.20
C ARG A 141 -24.27 16.81 0.00
N VAL A 142 -23.95 16.48 -1.25
CA VAL A 142 -22.90 15.55 -1.66
C VAL A 142 -21.56 15.94 -1.02
N ALA A 143 -21.16 17.20 -1.13
CA ALA A 143 -19.88 17.68 -0.61
C ALA A 143 -19.81 17.62 0.93
N ALA A 144 -20.92 17.92 1.62
CA ALA A 144 -20.98 17.82 3.07
C ALA A 144 -20.97 16.36 3.53
N ASN A 145 -21.75 15.50 2.87
CA ASN A 145 -21.86 14.09 3.18
C ASN A 145 -20.53 13.36 2.93
N LEU A 146 -19.83 13.62 1.82
CA LEU A 146 -18.51 13.05 1.55
C LEU A 146 -17.51 13.38 2.66
N ARG A 147 -17.47 14.64 3.12
CA ARG A 147 -16.58 15.05 4.21
C ARG A 147 -16.96 14.39 5.54
N MET A 148 -18.25 14.24 5.83
CA MET A 148 -18.72 13.55 7.03
C MET A 148 -18.40 12.05 6.98
N GLU A 149 -18.62 11.38 5.86
CA GLU A 149 -18.26 9.96 5.67
C GLU A 149 -16.75 9.75 5.82
N LEU A 150 -15.94 10.61 5.22
CA LEU A 150 -14.49 10.62 5.39
C LEU A 150 -14.10 10.79 6.87
N TRP A 151 -14.70 11.75 7.58
CA TRP A 151 -14.45 11.95 9.00
C TRP A 151 -14.86 10.75 9.86
N HIS A 152 -16.06 10.21 9.65
CA HIS A 152 -16.54 9.05 10.40
C HIS A 152 -15.65 7.83 10.20
N ARG A 153 -15.17 7.62 8.98
CA ARG A 153 -14.26 6.53 8.66
C ARG A 153 -12.90 6.73 9.32
N VAL A 154 -12.25 7.87 9.08
CA VAL A 154 -10.94 8.19 9.66
C VAL A 154 -10.98 8.14 11.19
N SER A 155 -12.01 8.74 11.81
CA SER A 155 -12.16 8.73 13.26
C SER A 155 -12.39 7.33 13.82
N ARG A 156 -13.06 6.44 13.07
CA ARG A 156 -13.30 5.05 13.50
C ARG A 156 -12.04 4.22 13.35
N GLU A 157 -11.35 4.30 12.22
CA GLU A 157 -10.12 3.57 11.95
C GLU A 157 -9.01 4.01 12.91
N LEU A 158 -8.80 5.31 13.11
CA LEU A 158 -7.86 5.80 14.13
C LEU A 158 -8.24 5.34 15.54
N LYS A 159 -9.53 5.29 15.88
CA LYS A 159 -9.95 4.75 17.18
C LYS A 159 -9.69 3.25 17.30
N GLN A 160 -9.68 2.50 16.20
CA GLN A 160 -9.36 1.07 16.18
C GLN A 160 -7.86 0.84 16.27
N GLU A 161 -7.06 1.56 15.48
CA GLU A 161 -5.59 1.52 15.52
C GLU A 161 -5.04 1.99 16.87
N LEU A 162 -5.62 3.05 17.43
CA LEU A 162 -5.27 3.60 18.74
C LEU A 162 -6.15 3.04 19.87
N ALA A 163 -6.98 2.03 19.59
CA ALA A 163 -7.67 1.34 20.67
C ALA A 163 -6.57 0.81 21.58
N PRO A 164 -6.60 1.11 22.90
CA PRO A 164 -5.64 0.50 23.81
C PRO A 164 -5.74 -1.00 23.60
N SER A 165 -4.66 -1.59 23.09
CA SER A 165 -4.54 -3.04 22.93
C SER A 165 -4.96 -3.63 24.26
N ALA A 166 -6.06 -4.39 24.27
CA ALA A 166 -6.88 -4.70 25.44
C ALA A 166 -5.99 -4.83 26.68
N ALA A 167 -6.02 -3.79 27.54
CA ALA A 167 -5.05 -3.51 28.61
C ALA A 167 -3.92 -4.54 28.67
N LEU A 168 -2.89 -4.35 27.84
CA LEU A 168 -1.63 -5.06 28.06
C LEU A 168 -1.30 -4.89 29.54
N ASP A 169 -1.22 -6.01 30.26
CA ASP A 169 -0.94 -6.02 31.68
C ASP A 169 0.33 -5.19 31.90
N GLU A 170 0.19 -4.00 32.50
CA GLU A 170 1.29 -3.06 32.68
C GLU A 170 2.40 -3.68 33.55
N GLU A 171 2.04 -4.62 34.43
CA GLU A 171 3.00 -5.39 35.24
C GLU A 171 3.76 -6.40 34.38
N TRP A 172 3.10 -7.02 33.39
CA TRP A 172 3.76 -7.88 32.40
C TRP A 172 4.65 -7.06 31.44
N ALA A 173 4.16 -5.91 30.96
CA ALA A 173 4.90 -5.03 30.06
C ALA A 173 6.13 -4.41 30.74
N ALA A 174 6.04 -4.02 32.02
CA ALA A 174 7.17 -3.50 32.80
C ALA A 174 8.25 -4.55 33.10
N ARG A 175 7.94 -5.84 32.95
CA ARG A 175 8.90 -6.95 33.07
C ARG A 175 9.62 -7.27 31.77
N LEU A 176 9.19 -6.71 30.63
CA LEU A 176 9.92 -6.82 29.38
C LEU A 176 11.21 -5.99 29.48
N PRO A 177 12.36 -6.52 29.08
CA PRO A 177 13.62 -5.78 29.11
C PRO A 177 13.50 -4.52 28.24
N GLY A 178 13.55 -3.34 28.87
CA GLY A 178 13.55 -2.07 28.16
C GLY A 178 14.88 -1.87 27.44
N GLY A 179 14.85 -1.73 26.11
CA GLY A 179 16.04 -1.46 25.30
C GLY A 179 15.93 -1.89 23.85
N GLU A 180 15.09 -2.88 23.54
CA GLU A 180 14.83 -3.35 22.19
C GLU A 180 13.40 -3.03 21.77
N GLU A 181 13.25 -2.55 20.53
CA GLU A 181 11.95 -2.35 19.91
C GLU A 181 11.24 -3.71 19.79
N PRO A 182 10.01 -3.89 20.30
CA PRO A 182 9.35 -5.19 20.33
C PRO A 182 9.22 -5.86 18.96
N SER A 183 9.09 -5.08 17.88
CA SER A 183 9.13 -5.57 16.50
C SER A 183 10.42 -6.32 16.20
N ARG A 184 11.58 -5.76 16.58
CA ARG A 184 12.90 -6.38 16.36
C ARG A 184 13.11 -7.66 17.16
N ALA A 185 12.51 -7.77 18.34
CA ALA A 185 12.58 -8.99 19.14
C ALA A 185 11.63 -10.09 18.63
N VAL A 186 10.50 -9.72 18.01
CA VAL A 186 9.46 -10.65 17.57
C VAL A 186 9.63 -11.10 16.11
N GLU A 187 10.17 -10.25 15.24
CA GLU A 187 10.41 -10.55 13.82
C GLU A 187 11.21 -11.85 13.60
N PRO A 188 12.36 -12.08 14.28
CA PRO A 188 13.10 -13.32 14.15
C PRO A 188 12.31 -14.55 14.62
N ALA A 189 11.48 -14.41 15.65
CA ALA A 189 10.67 -15.51 16.19
C ALA A 189 9.49 -15.89 15.27
N LEU A 190 8.84 -14.90 14.65
CA LEU A 190 7.80 -15.14 13.65
C LEU A 190 8.39 -15.76 12.38
N LEU A 191 9.56 -15.28 11.95
CA LEU A 191 10.27 -15.83 10.81
C LEU A 191 10.73 -17.27 11.05
N ALA A 192 11.21 -17.58 12.25
CA ALA A 192 11.55 -18.93 12.68
C ALA A 192 10.35 -19.88 12.53
N ARG A 193 9.18 -19.47 13.03
CA ARG A 193 7.94 -20.25 12.93
C ARG A 193 7.50 -20.46 11.49
N ALA A 194 7.52 -19.41 10.67
CA ALA A 194 7.14 -19.52 9.26
C ALA A 194 8.09 -20.45 8.49
N ALA A 195 9.39 -20.39 8.81
CA ALA A 195 10.39 -21.30 8.27
C ALA A 195 10.16 -22.76 8.73
N GLU A 196 9.79 -23.00 9.98
CA GLU A 196 9.40 -24.33 10.46
C GLU A 196 8.16 -24.87 9.73
N GLU A 197 7.10 -24.06 9.61
CA GLU A 197 5.87 -24.41 8.89
C GLU A 197 6.15 -24.70 7.40
N ALA A 198 7.12 -24.00 6.81
CA ALA A 198 7.61 -24.23 5.45
C ALA A 198 8.61 -25.41 5.31
N GLY A 199 8.95 -26.10 6.41
CA GLY A 199 9.87 -27.24 6.42
C GLY A 199 11.36 -26.88 6.36
N LEU A 200 11.72 -25.63 6.62
CA LEU A 200 13.10 -25.12 6.64
C LEU A 200 13.79 -25.26 8.01
N VAL A 201 13.44 -26.31 8.76
CA VAL A 201 13.84 -26.54 10.18
C VAL A 201 15.35 -26.47 10.41
N ARG A 202 16.19 -26.81 9.42
CA ARG A 202 17.66 -26.75 9.51
C ARG A 202 18.27 -25.36 9.27
N ALA A 203 17.48 -24.37 8.88
CA ALA A 203 17.93 -22.99 8.69
C ALA A 203 17.75 -22.14 9.94
N VAL A 204 17.10 -22.68 10.97
CA VAL A 204 16.58 -21.97 12.16
C VAL A 204 17.12 -22.63 13.43
N ASP A 205 18.44 -22.79 13.52
CA ASP A 205 19.04 -23.44 14.69
C ASP A 205 18.97 -22.54 15.95
N ALA A 206 18.84 -21.21 15.79
CA ALA A 206 18.46 -20.27 16.85
C ALA A 206 17.79 -18.99 16.30
N VAL A 207 16.88 -18.39 17.08
CA VAL A 207 16.21 -17.11 16.74
C VAL A 207 17.22 -15.96 16.59
N GLU A 208 18.29 -15.96 17.38
CA GLU A 208 19.42 -15.01 17.30
C GLU A 208 20.20 -15.12 15.96
N GLU A 209 20.16 -16.27 15.27
CA GLU A 209 20.81 -16.44 13.95
C GLU A 209 20.00 -15.84 12.80
N LEU A 210 18.74 -15.44 13.03
CA LEU A 210 17.86 -14.86 12.02
C LEU A 210 17.95 -13.34 11.95
N GLU A 211 18.95 -12.73 12.60
CA GLU A 211 19.25 -11.31 12.42
C GLU A 211 20.04 -11.04 11.12
N GLY A 212 19.81 -9.86 10.54
CA GLY A 212 20.55 -9.37 9.37
C GLY A 212 20.34 -10.20 8.10
N ALA A 213 21.40 -10.36 7.31
CA ALA A 213 21.35 -10.95 5.96
C ALA A 213 20.85 -12.41 5.94
N ARG A 214 21.02 -13.16 7.03
CA ARG A 214 20.52 -14.53 7.14
C ARG A 214 19.00 -14.54 7.31
N GLY A 215 18.45 -13.64 8.14
CA GLY A 215 17.01 -13.41 8.25
C GLY A 215 16.38 -13.01 6.91
N GLU A 216 16.99 -12.05 6.21
CA GLU A 216 16.52 -11.64 4.88
C GLU A 216 16.49 -12.81 3.88
N MET A 217 17.50 -13.68 3.90
CA MET A 217 17.54 -14.88 3.06
C MET A 217 16.43 -15.88 3.44
N VAL A 218 16.17 -16.11 4.72
CA VAL A 218 15.09 -17.01 5.16
C VAL A 218 13.72 -16.42 4.80
N ALA A 219 13.52 -15.11 4.98
CA ALA A 219 12.29 -14.43 4.59
C ALA A 219 12.00 -14.56 3.08
N LEU A 220 13.03 -14.39 2.24
CA LEU A 220 12.92 -14.63 0.80
C LEU A 220 12.55 -16.08 0.46
N LEU A 221 13.12 -17.06 1.16
CA LEU A 221 12.84 -18.48 0.91
C LEU A 221 11.43 -18.88 1.35
N VAL A 222 10.97 -18.40 2.51
CA VAL A 222 9.59 -18.60 2.98
C VAL A 222 8.61 -18.01 1.97
N TRP A 223 8.81 -16.75 1.57
CA TRP A 223 8.00 -16.10 0.54
C TRP A 223 7.95 -16.89 -0.78
N ALA A 224 9.08 -17.44 -1.21
CA ALA A 224 9.17 -18.21 -2.44
C ALA A 224 8.45 -19.57 -2.35
N LEU A 225 8.37 -20.16 -1.16
CA LEU A 225 7.61 -21.38 -0.91
C LEU A 225 6.10 -21.10 -0.88
N GLU A 226 5.67 -20.03 -0.20
CA GLU A 226 4.26 -19.61 -0.13
C GLU A 226 3.68 -19.27 -1.52
N ARG A 227 4.48 -18.68 -2.40
CA ARG A 227 4.09 -18.36 -3.78
C ARG A 227 4.37 -19.47 -4.78
N GLU A 228 4.79 -20.64 -4.31
CA GLU A 228 5.12 -21.81 -5.14
C GLU A 228 6.19 -21.53 -6.22
N VAL A 229 7.03 -20.50 -6.03
CA VAL A 229 8.18 -20.18 -6.90
C VAL A 229 9.26 -21.24 -6.74
N LEU A 230 9.42 -21.76 -5.52
CA LEU A 230 10.31 -22.87 -5.20
C LEU A 230 9.53 -24.03 -4.59
N THR A 231 10.14 -25.21 -4.68
CA THR A 231 9.72 -26.38 -3.89
C THR A 231 10.52 -26.44 -2.60
N ALA A 232 9.98 -27.10 -1.57
CA ALA A 232 10.68 -27.31 -0.30
C ALA A 232 12.05 -27.98 -0.50
N GLU A 233 12.15 -28.98 -1.40
CA GLU A 233 13.41 -29.64 -1.74
C GLU A 233 14.44 -28.67 -2.33
N ALA A 234 14.01 -27.75 -3.19
CA ALA A 234 14.89 -26.74 -3.78
C ALA A 234 15.35 -25.70 -2.76
N ALA A 235 14.48 -25.27 -1.85
CA ALA A 235 14.81 -24.33 -0.78
C ALA A 235 15.77 -24.94 0.24
N SER A 236 15.51 -26.17 0.73
CA SER A 236 16.43 -26.89 1.61
C SER A 236 17.79 -27.11 0.95
N GLY A 237 17.83 -27.42 -0.36
CA GLY A 237 19.08 -27.57 -1.10
C GLY A 237 19.91 -26.30 -1.26
N ILE A 238 19.28 -25.11 -1.15
CA ILE A 238 19.99 -23.83 -1.06
C ILE A 238 20.54 -23.65 0.35
N CYS A 239 19.72 -23.85 1.40
CA CYS A 239 20.14 -23.76 2.80
C CYS A 239 21.33 -24.68 3.10
N ASP A 240 21.26 -25.94 2.69
CA ASP A 240 22.29 -26.95 2.93
C ASP A 240 23.63 -26.61 2.25
N HIS A 241 23.63 -25.81 1.19
CA HIS A 241 24.86 -25.40 0.50
C HIS A 241 25.52 -24.18 1.13
N TYR A 242 24.73 -23.25 1.64
CA TYR A 242 25.22 -21.99 2.19
C TYR A 242 25.35 -21.99 3.72
N ARG A 243 24.92 -23.05 4.40
CA ARG A 243 25.18 -23.22 5.84
C ARG A 243 26.66 -23.38 6.12
N GLU A 244 27.09 -22.90 7.28
CA GLU A 244 28.46 -23.09 7.74
C GLU A 244 28.72 -24.59 7.99
N GLY A 245 29.88 -25.08 7.55
CA GLY A 245 30.19 -26.53 7.60
C GLY A 245 29.36 -27.38 6.63
N ALA A 246 28.80 -26.80 5.57
CA ALA A 246 28.12 -27.54 4.52
C ALA A 246 29.02 -28.65 3.92
N PRO A 247 28.51 -29.88 3.74
CA PRO A 247 29.26 -30.94 3.07
C PRO A 247 29.57 -30.52 1.63
N ARG A 248 30.71 -31.00 1.11
CA ARG A 248 31.06 -30.69 -0.29
C ARG A 248 29.99 -31.25 -1.22
N ASP A 249 29.79 -30.62 -2.39
CA ASP A 249 28.80 -31.06 -3.39
C ASP A 249 28.87 -32.58 -3.70
N ALA A 250 30.06 -33.20 -3.59
CA ALA A 250 30.24 -34.64 -3.77
C ALA A 250 29.64 -35.48 -2.62
N GLU A 251 29.85 -35.08 -1.38
CA GLU A 251 29.34 -35.74 -0.17
C GLU A 251 27.81 -35.58 -0.07
N ALA A 252 27.31 -34.38 -0.33
CA ALA A 252 25.88 -34.10 -0.38
C ALA A 252 25.18 -34.90 -1.48
N ALA A 253 25.80 -35.01 -2.66
CA ALA A 253 25.26 -35.77 -3.77
C ALA A 253 25.25 -37.28 -3.48
N GLN A 254 26.29 -37.80 -2.82
CA GLN A 254 26.33 -39.19 -2.37
C GLN A 254 25.21 -39.51 -1.36
N ALA A 255 24.97 -38.63 -0.38
CA ALA A 255 23.89 -38.80 0.59
C ALA A 255 22.49 -38.81 -0.05
N LEU A 256 22.31 -38.04 -1.13
CA LEU A 256 21.05 -37.94 -1.88
C LEU A 256 20.92 -38.96 -3.03
N GLY A 257 21.93 -39.82 -3.25
CA GLY A 257 21.93 -40.80 -4.36
C GLY A 257 21.93 -40.17 -5.76
N VAL A 258 22.43 -38.93 -5.90
CA VAL A 258 22.49 -38.20 -7.18
C VAL A 258 23.94 -37.88 -7.57
N SER A 259 24.16 -37.42 -8.80
CA SER A 259 25.47 -36.89 -9.20
C SER A 259 25.68 -35.47 -8.68
N SER A 260 26.93 -35.11 -8.35
CA SER A 260 27.32 -33.76 -7.93
C SER A 260 26.97 -32.68 -8.97
N VAL A 261 27.07 -33.04 -10.26
CA VAL A 261 26.68 -32.16 -11.38
C VAL A 261 25.17 -31.94 -11.40
N ALA A 262 24.36 -32.97 -11.16
CA ALA A 262 22.91 -32.84 -11.09
C ALA A 262 22.48 -31.98 -9.90
N LEU A 263 23.11 -32.16 -8.72
CA LEU A 263 22.87 -31.34 -7.53
C LEU A 263 23.17 -29.86 -7.80
N ARG A 264 24.35 -29.56 -8.37
CA ARG A 264 24.72 -28.18 -8.75
C ARG A 264 23.75 -27.57 -9.75
N ARG A 265 23.30 -28.33 -10.76
CA ARG A 265 22.30 -27.86 -11.75
C ARG A 265 20.93 -27.61 -11.13
N ARG A 266 20.49 -28.44 -10.19
CA ARG A 266 19.23 -28.22 -9.44
C ARG A 266 19.31 -26.92 -8.64
N ARG A 267 20.37 -26.75 -7.86
CA ARG A 267 20.62 -25.52 -7.08
C ARG A 267 20.71 -24.28 -7.96
N SER A 268 21.47 -24.33 -9.06
CA SER A 268 21.60 -23.19 -9.97
C SER A 268 20.27 -22.78 -10.61
N ARG A 269 19.38 -23.74 -10.91
CA ARG A 269 18.03 -23.44 -11.41
C ARG A 269 17.15 -22.81 -10.34
N ALA A 270 17.20 -23.30 -9.11
CA ALA A 270 16.47 -22.71 -7.98
C ALA A 270 16.92 -21.26 -7.73
N VAL A 271 18.23 -20.98 -7.75
CA VAL A 271 18.76 -19.61 -7.64
C VAL A 271 18.34 -18.74 -8.83
N ALA A 272 18.28 -19.28 -10.05
CA ALA A 272 17.80 -18.55 -11.21
C ALA A 272 16.31 -18.20 -11.12
N GLN A 273 15.47 -19.13 -10.62
CA GLN A 273 14.05 -18.89 -10.36
C GLN A 273 13.87 -17.77 -9.31
N LEU A 274 14.62 -17.82 -8.21
CA LEU A 274 14.62 -16.75 -7.21
C LEU A 274 14.98 -15.40 -7.83
N ARG A 275 16.08 -15.32 -8.60
CA ARG A 275 16.50 -14.06 -9.25
C ARG A 275 15.44 -13.46 -10.17
N GLN A 276 14.64 -14.29 -10.85
CA GLN A 276 13.55 -13.81 -11.70
C GLN A 276 12.36 -13.29 -10.87
N ALA A 277 12.16 -13.83 -9.67
CA ALA A 277 11.06 -13.50 -8.76
C ALA A 277 11.39 -12.36 -7.78
N VAL A 278 12.67 -12.04 -7.55
CA VAL A 278 13.13 -10.96 -6.64
C VAL A 278 12.40 -9.62 -6.84
N PRO A 279 12.13 -9.13 -8.06
CA PRO A 279 11.38 -7.89 -8.22
C PRO A 279 9.99 -7.91 -7.56
N GLN A 280 9.30 -9.06 -7.59
CA GLN A 280 7.98 -9.23 -6.97
C GLN A 280 8.07 -9.31 -5.44
N TRP A 281 9.20 -9.80 -4.92
CA TRP A 281 9.46 -9.80 -3.48
C TRP A 281 9.72 -8.37 -2.98
N VAL A 282 10.51 -7.58 -3.71
CA VAL A 282 10.79 -6.17 -3.38
C VAL A 282 9.55 -5.28 -3.47
N GLU A 283 8.57 -5.62 -4.31
CA GLU A 283 7.27 -4.92 -4.33
C GLU A 283 6.34 -5.34 -3.19
N ALA A 284 6.58 -6.51 -2.57
CA ALA A 284 5.76 -7.08 -1.51
C ALA A 284 6.32 -6.86 -0.10
N ALA A 285 7.60 -6.50 0.01
CA ALA A 285 8.32 -6.17 1.24
C ALA A 285 8.40 -4.66 1.44
#